data_AF-A0A9E1ZBL1-F1
#
_entry.id   AF-A0A9E1ZBL1-F1
#
_cell.length_a   1.000
_cell.length_b   1.000
_cell.length_c   1.000
_cell.angle_alpha   90.00
_cell.angle_beta   90.00
_cell.angle_gamma   90.00
#
_symmetry.space_group_name_H-M   'P 1'
#
loop_
_entity.id
_entity.type
_entity.pdbx_description
1 polymer ?
#
loop_
_entity_poly.entity_id
_entity_poly.type
_entity_poly.pdbx_seq_one_letter_code
_entity_poly.pdbx_strand_id
1 'polypeptide(L)'
;MSTPKGKTKIMLLAMSSIFFVTYLFLYIGGVPLVGDKALPYLIFNQPDESINYAFIREYVLEGNRQIQEPLLDLTENQVHPRSTTVVNGALTPIGFPGVIILFGAIVKGLTAISGLEFFNIILLTLTPLCAVIAPWFLYGVIRRIWGEHIGIMSAILVYILPGWWYYASRPLQHTILFVTLLLIGSYAALKMKEAVKETKQITWGLLAGLGISLALFVRPSEVLWVSAIALGFLLIHKKDVTKHVIRGGILGIILIALLFFFGQLSYYGHVFGTGYAPPTSIGSAGQITEGLFGNDSIIK
;
A
#
# COMPACT_ATOMS: atom_id res chain seq x y z
N MET A 1 8.26 28.04 24.28
CA MET A 1 7.18 28.86 23.69
C MET A 1 6.21 27.94 22.97
N SER A 2 5.05 27.63 23.55
CA SER A 2 4.05 26.80 22.86
C SER A 2 3.48 27.58 21.67
N THR A 3 3.73 27.13 20.44
CA THR A 3 3.00 27.61 19.27
C THR A 3 1.51 27.40 19.50
N PRO A 4 0.63 28.39 19.22
CA PRO A 4 -0.81 28.20 19.35
C PRO A 4 -1.23 27.01 18.49
N LYS A 5 -1.92 26.02 19.09
CA LYS A 5 -2.32 24.75 18.44
C LYS A 5 -3.02 24.93 17.07
N GLY A 6 -3.62 26.10 16.81
CA GLY A 6 -4.24 26.45 15.53
C GLY A 6 -3.23 26.74 14.41
N LYS A 7 -2.13 27.45 14.71
CA LYS A 7 -1.15 27.86 13.69
C LYS A 7 -0.46 26.66 13.04
N THR A 8 -0.10 25.65 13.83
CA THR A 8 0.52 24.41 13.33
C THR A 8 -0.36 23.68 12.32
N LYS A 9 -1.66 23.54 12.62
CA LYS A 9 -2.61 22.84 11.74
C LYS A 9 -2.79 23.58 10.42
N ILE A 10 -2.92 24.91 10.47
CA ILE A 10 -3.06 25.74 9.27
C ILE A 10 -1.83 25.61 8.38
N MET A 11 -0.64 25.65 8.97
CA MET A 11 0.61 25.48 8.23
C MET A 11 0.73 24.09 7.60
N LEU A 12 0.44 23.01 8.34
CA LEU A 12 0.46 21.66 7.78
C LEU A 12 -0.58 21.50 6.66
N LEU A 13 -1.76 22.11 6.80
CA LEU A 13 -2.78 22.10 5.76
C LEU A 13 -2.31 22.85 4.50
N ALA A 14 -1.71 24.03 4.67
CA ALA A 14 -1.14 24.79 3.55
C ALA A 14 -0.05 23.98 2.82
N MET A 15 0.85 23.34 3.58
CA MET A 15 1.87 22.46 3.01
C MET A 15 1.25 21.25 2.30
N SER A 16 0.27 20.58 2.92
CA SER A 16 -0.46 19.47 2.28
C SER A 16 -1.08 19.91 0.95
N SER A 17 -1.74 21.07 0.90
CA SER A 17 -2.37 21.56 -0.33
C SER A 17 -1.33 21.85 -1.42
N ILE A 18 -0.24 22.54 -1.08
CA ILE A 18 0.84 22.87 -2.03
C ILE A 18 1.44 21.57 -2.58
N PHE A 19 1.88 20.68 -1.70
CA PHE A 19 2.57 19.46 -2.11
C PHE A 19 1.64 18.44 -2.76
N PHE A 20 0.36 18.39 -2.41
CA PHE A 20 -0.60 17.54 -3.11
C PHE A 20 -0.68 17.93 -4.59
N VAL A 21 -0.80 19.22 -4.88
CA VAL A 21 -0.78 19.74 -6.26
C VAL A 21 0.58 19.47 -6.91
N THR A 22 1.69 19.71 -6.22
CA THR A 22 3.04 19.47 -6.75
C THR A 22 3.27 18.00 -7.13
N TYR A 23 2.86 17.05 -6.28
CA TYR A 23 3.04 15.62 -6.54
C TYR A 23 2.15 15.12 -7.68
N LEU A 24 0.96 15.69 -7.80
CA LEU A 24 -0.03 15.32 -8.81
C LEU A 24 0.24 15.96 -10.18
N PHE A 25 0.90 17.12 -10.21
CA PHE A 25 1.16 17.93 -11.42
C PHE A 25 1.79 17.13 -12.57
N LEU A 26 2.73 16.22 -12.25
CA LEU A 26 3.44 15.44 -13.27
C LEU A 26 2.54 14.43 -14.03
N TYR A 27 1.38 14.05 -13.48
CA TYR A 27 0.51 13.06 -14.11
C TYR A 27 -0.83 13.64 -14.58
N ILE A 28 -1.29 14.78 -14.04
CA ILE A 28 -2.49 15.46 -14.56
C ILE A 28 -2.30 15.89 -16.02
N GLY A 29 -1.10 16.37 -16.38
CA GLY A 29 -0.82 16.83 -17.74
C GLY A 29 -0.98 15.75 -18.83
N GLY A 30 -0.95 14.47 -18.44
CA GLY A 30 -1.13 13.32 -19.33
C GLY A 30 -2.55 12.71 -19.32
N VAL A 31 -3.50 13.25 -18.54
CA VAL A 31 -4.89 12.79 -18.53
C VAL A 31 -5.68 13.62 -19.55
N PRO A 32 -6.19 13.03 -20.64
CA PRO A 32 -7.08 13.73 -21.55
C PRO A 32 -8.31 14.26 -20.79
N LEU A 33 -8.46 15.58 -20.73
CA LEU A 33 -9.53 16.27 -19.99
C LEU A 33 -10.85 16.26 -20.77
N VAL A 34 -11.32 15.08 -21.20
CA VAL A 34 -12.48 14.85 -22.09
C VAL A 34 -12.09 14.83 -23.56
N GLY A 35 -12.40 13.71 -24.21
CA GLY A 35 -12.20 13.48 -25.65
C GLY A 35 -12.23 11.99 -25.97
N ASP A 36 -13.36 11.55 -26.51
CA ASP A 36 -13.73 10.20 -26.95
C ASP A 36 -14.01 9.10 -25.92
N LYS A 37 -15.02 8.29 -26.25
CA LYS A 37 -15.82 7.39 -25.38
C LYS A 37 -15.06 6.22 -24.73
N ALA A 38 -13.74 6.16 -24.85
CA ALA A 38 -12.93 5.10 -24.25
C ALA A 38 -12.02 5.70 -23.17
N LEU A 39 -12.04 5.10 -21.97
CA LEU A 39 -11.14 5.47 -20.88
C LEU A 39 -9.68 5.38 -21.39
N PRO A 40 -8.95 6.51 -21.49
CA PRO A 40 -7.63 6.53 -22.10
C PRO A 40 -6.63 5.78 -21.23
N TYR A 41 -5.76 5.00 -21.89
CA TYR A 41 -4.64 4.33 -21.23
C TYR A 41 -3.58 5.35 -20.85
N LEU A 42 -3.16 5.29 -19.58
CA LEU A 42 -2.09 6.13 -19.07
C LEU A 42 -0.73 5.48 -19.33
N ILE A 43 0.27 6.31 -19.62
CA ILE A 43 1.67 5.89 -19.77
C ILE A 43 2.38 6.22 -18.46
N PHE A 44 3.04 5.22 -17.87
CA PHE A 44 3.83 5.38 -16.66
C PHE A 44 5.32 5.24 -16.94
N ASN A 45 6.12 5.76 -16.03
CA ASN A 45 7.58 5.83 -16.19
C ASN A 45 8.27 4.54 -15.78
N GLN A 46 7.61 3.69 -15.00
CA GLN A 46 8.16 2.44 -14.51
C GLN A 46 7.27 1.24 -14.82
N PRO A 47 7.88 0.06 -15.04
CA PRO A 47 7.12 -1.16 -15.32
C PRO A 47 6.16 -1.51 -14.19
N ASP A 48 6.55 -1.31 -12.92
CA ASP A 48 5.70 -1.66 -11.78
C ASP A 48 4.44 -0.76 -11.70
N GLU A 49 4.57 0.52 -12.05
CA GLU A 49 3.43 1.45 -12.12
C GLU A 49 2.46 1.01 -13.23
N SER A 50 3.00 0.68 -14.42
CA SER A 50 2.21 0.20 -15.56
C SER A 50 1.48 -1.11 -15.28
N ILE A 51 2.15 -2.07 -14.64
CA ILE A 51 1.54 -3.35 -14.28
C ILE A 51 0.47 -3.19 -13.20
N ASN A 52 0.74 -2.40 -12.15
CA ASN A 52 -0.27 -2.11 -11.13
C ASN A 52 -1.49 -1.41 -11.73
N TYR A 53 -1.28 -0.45 -12.66
CA TYR A 53 -2.35 0.19 -13.40
C TYR A 53 -3.18 -0.82 -14.21
N ALA A 54 -2.51 -1.67 -14.99
CA ALA A 54 -3.18 -2.65 -15.85
C ALA A 54 -4.08 -3.59 -15.04
N PHE A 55 -3.57 -4.16 -13.94
CA PHE A 55 -4.37 -5.04 -13.09
C PHE A 55 -5.48 -4.32 -12.31
N ILE A 56 -5.25 -3.07 -11.86
CA ILE A 56 -6.32 -2.26 -11.25
C ILE A 56 -7.42 -1.97 -12.26
N ARG A 57 -7.05 -1.60 -13.49
CA ARG A 57 -7.99 -1.33 -14.58
C ARG A 57 -8.81 -2.57 -14.92
N GLU A 58 -8.16 -3.72 -15.09
CA GLU A 58 -8.81 -5.02 -15.33
C GLU A 58 -9.81 -5.36 -14.21
N TYR A 59 -9.41 -5.21 -12.96
CA TYR A 59 -10.29 -5.48 -11.81
C TYR A 59 -11.48 -4.54 -11.68
N VAL A 60 -11.30 -3.27 -12.03
CA VAL A 60 -12.36 -2.27 -11.92
C VAL A 60 -13.34 -2.38 -13.09
N LEU A 61 -12.84 -2.56 -14.32
CA LEU A 61 -13.67 -2.59 -15.52
C LEU A 61 -14.32 -3.96 -15.77
N GLU A 62 -13.53 -5.03 -15.72
CA GLU A 62 -13.99 -6.38 -16.09
C GLU A 62 -14.28 -7.25 -14.85
N GLY A 63 -13.77 -6.86 -13.68
CA GLY A 63 -13.91 -7.66 -12.45
C GLY A 63 -12.92 -8.82 -12.35
N ASN A 64 -12.06 -8.99 -13.35
CA ASN A 64 -11.04 -10.04 -13.37
C ASN A 64 -9.84 -9.67 -12.50
N ARG A 65 -9.13 -10.68 -12.01
CA ARG A 65 -7.92 -10.50 -11.17
C ARG A 65 -6.64 -10.88 -11.91
N GLN A 66 -6.79 -11.51 -13.07
CA GLN A 66 -5.72 -11.92 -13.97
C GLN A 66 -6.07 -11.39 -15.36
N ILE A 67 -5.04 -11.14 -16.18
CA ILE A 67 -5.22 -10.67 -17.55
C ILE A 67 -5.02 -11.87 -18.49
N GLN A 68 -6.02 -12.14 -19.33
CA GLN A 68 -5.92 -13.18 -20.35
C GLN A 68 -5.11 -12.64 -21.53
N GLU A 69 -4.06 -13.36 -21.94
CA GLU A 69 -3.21 -12.98 -23.07
C GLU A 69 -3.16 -14.13 -24.08
N PRO A 70 -3.84 -14.01 -25.24
CA PRO A 70 -3.92 -15.08 -26.24
C PRO A 70 -2.57 -15.59 -26.76
N LEU A 71 -1.52 -14.77 -26.70
CA LEU A 71 -0.18 -15.16 -27.15
C LEU A 71 0.59 -16.02 -26.13
N LEU A 72 0.06 -16.22 -24.92
CA LEU A 72 0.70 -17.08 -23.92
C LEU A 72 0.76 -18.54 -24.38
N ASP A 73 -0.29 -19.04 -25.02
CA ASP A 73 -0.33 -20.40 -25.55
C ASP A 73 0.73 -20.63 -26.63
N LEU A 74 1.01 -19.62 -27.47
CA LEU A 74 2.03 -19.69 -28.52
C LEU A 74 3.44 -19.78 -27.94
N THR A 75 3.65 -19.25 -26.74
CA THR A 75 4.97 -19.17 -26.10
C THR A 75 5.12 -20.17 -24.96
N GLU A 76 4.18 -21.11 -24.81
CA GLU A 76 4.14 -22.09 -23.72
C GLU A 76 4.29 -21.42 -22.34
N ASN A 77 3.65 -20.25 -22.16
CA ASN A 77 3.73 -19.42 -20.96
C ASN A 77 5.13 -18.89 -20.59
N GLN A 78 6.12 -18.97 -21.49
CA GLN A 78 7.51 -18.57 -21.23
C GLN A 78 7.75 -17.08 -21.45
N VAL A 79 6.97 -16.43 -22.33
CA VAL A 79 7.16 -15.01 -22.65
C VAL A 79 6.04 -14.20 -22.02
N HIS A 80 6.42 -13.35 -21.06
CA HIS A 80 5.49 -12.47 -20.37
C HIS A 80 6.13 -11.10 -20.10
N PRO A 81 5.32 -10.02 -19.97
CA PRO A 81 5.85 -8.70 -19.65
C PRO A 81 6.65 -8.69 -18.34
N ARG A 82 7.62 -7.78 -18.26
CA ARG A 82 8.34 -7.52 -17.01
C ARG A 82 7.34 -7.18 -15.89
N SER A 83 7.63 -7.64 -14.67
CA SER A 83 6.81 -7.45 -13.48
C SER A 83 5.48 -8.22 -13.48
N THR A 84 5.32 -9.17 -14.40
CA THR A 84 4.26 -10.19 -14.38
C THR A 84 4.86 -11.58 -14.27
N THR A 85 4.02 -12.55 -13.94
CA THR A 85 4.25 -13.99 -14.04
C THR A 85 3.03 -14.63 -14.69
N VAL A 86 3.12 -15.90 -15.07
CA VAL A 86 2.01 -16.66 -15.64
C VAL A 86 1.54 -17.70 -14.65
N VAL A 87 0.23 -17.66 -14.31
CA VAL A 87 -0.42 -18.62 -13.43
C VAL A 87 -1.70 -19.10 -14.10
N ASN A 88 -1.81 -20.41 -14.32
CA ASN A 88 -2.93 -21.06 -15.00
C ASN A 88 -3.24 -20.46 -16.38
N GLY A 89 -2.20 -20.15 -17.17
CA GLY A 89 -2.34 -19.60 -18.52
C GLY A 89 -2.76 -18.13 -18.58
N ALA A 90 -2.74 -17.41 -17.45
CA ALA A 90 -3.08 -16.00 -17.38
C ALA A 90 -1.98 -15.17 -16.72
N LEU A 91 -1.85 -13.91 -17.16
CA LEU A 91 -0.92 -12.97 -16.56
C LEU A 91 -1.38 -12.60 -15.14
N THR A 92 -0.44 -12.65 -14.22
CA THR A 92 -0.60 -12.34 -12.80
C THR A 92 0.51 -11.38 -12.38
N PRO A 93 0.28 -10.41 -11.47
CA PRO A 93 1.35 -9.53 -11.00
C PRO A 93 2.46 -10.33 -10.33
N ILE A 94 3.73 -10.01 -10.60
CA ILE A 94 4.85 -10.65 -9.89
C ILE A 94 4.97 -10.13 -8.46
N GLY A 95 4.65 -8.84 -8.29
CA GLY A 95 4.76 -8.11 -7.04
C GLY A 95 3.63 -8.44 -6.07
N PHE A 96 3.70 -7.83 -4.89
CA PHE A 96 2.68 -8.03 -3.88
C PHE A 96 1.37 -7.34 -4.32
N PRO A 97 0.24 -8.08 -4.38
CA PRO A 97 -1.01 -7.54 -4.91
C PRO A 97 -1.66 -6.52 -3.98
N GLY A 98 -1.04 -6.16 -2.85
CA GLY A 98 -1.61 -5.26 -1.86
C GLY A 98 -2.00 -3.88 -2.40
N VAL A 99 -1.14 -3.27 -3.25
CA VAL A 99 -1.49 -2.00 -3.92
C VAL A 99 -2.67 -2.20 -4.87
N ILE A 100 -2.62 -3.24 -5.70
CA ILE A 100 -3.67 -3.56 -6.69
C ILE A 100 -5.02 -3.76 -6.00
N ILE A 101 -5.06 -4.58 -4.94
CA ILE A 101 -6.28 -4.89 -4.19
C ILE A 101 -6.82 -3.64 -3.48
N LEU A 102 -5.97 -2.91 -2.74
CA LEU A 102 -6.42 -1.75 -1.97
C LEU A 102 -6.87 -0.60 -2.87
N PHE A 103 -6.02 -0.19 -3.82
CA PHE A 103 -6.37 0.89 -4.74
C PHE A 103 -7.49 0.48 -5.68
N GLY A 104 -7.48 -0.75 -6.20
CA GLY A 104 -8.56 -1.27 -7.02
C GLY A 104 -9.90 -1.28 -6.30
N ALA A 105 -9.96 -1.71 -5.04
CA ALA A 105 -11.20 -1.67 -4.26
C ALA A 105 -11.70 -0.25 -4.01
N ILE A 106 -10.79 0.69 -3.66
CA ILE A 106 -11.13 2.10 -3.46
C ILE A 106 -11.66 2.70 -4.76
N VAL A 107 -10.95 2.50 -5.87
CA VAL A 107 -11.31 3.07 -7.17
C VAL A 107 -12.63 2.47 -7.65
N LYS A 108 -12.81 1.15 -7.58
CA LYS A 108 -14.08 0.48 -7.95
C LYS A 108 -15.26 1.07 -7.20
N GLY A 109 -15.13 1.26 -5.88
CA GLY A 109 -16.19 1.83 -5.05
C GLY A 109 -16.50 3.28 -5.40
N LEU A 110 -15.48 4.11 -5.62
CA LEU A 110 -15.65 5.51 -5.97
C LEU A 110 -16.21 5.70 -7.38
N THR A 111 -15.71 4.96 -8.38
CA THR A 111 -16.22 5.03 -9.76
C THR A 111 -17.62 4.49 -9.90
N ALA A 112 -18.04 3.55 -9.04
CA ALA A 112 -19.43 3.11 -9.00
C ALA A 112 -20.41 4.23 -8.60
N ILE A 113 -19.91 5.27 -7.89
CA ILE A 113 -20.70 6.42 -7.45
C ILE A 113 -20.52 7.61 -8.40
N SER A 114 -19.27 7.89 -8.83
CA SER A 114 -18.93 9.09 -9.61
C SER A 114 -19.00 8.90 -11.12
N GLY A 115 -18.99 7.67 -11.62
CA GLY A 115 -18.81 7.36 -13.04
C GLY A 115 -17.39 6.88 -13.38
N LEU A 116 -17.28 6.06 -14.42
CA LEU A 116 -16.01 5.45 -14.89
C LEU A 116 -15.06 6.48 -15.52
N GLU A 117 -15.59 7.59 -16.02
CA GLU A 117 -14.82 8.71 -16.57
C GLU A 117 -13.83 9.31 -15.56
N PHE A 118 -14.10 9.17 -14.25
CA PHE A 118 -13.23 9.64 -13.18
C PHE A 118 -12.16 8.63 -12.76
N PHE A 119 -12.14 7.42 -13.32
CA PHE A 119 -11.22 6.34 -12.91
C PHE A 119 -9.76 6.81 -12.83
N ASN A 120 -9.24 7.42 -13.90
CA ASN A 120 -7.84 7.83 -13.98
C ASN A 120 -7.50 8.90 -12.93
N ILE A 121 -8.38 9.89 -12.74
CA ILE A 121 -8.18 10.96 -11.75
C ILE A 121 -8.22 10.39 -10.33
N ILE A 122 -9.21 9.55 -10.02
CA ILE A 122 -9.32 8.90 -8.71
C ILE A 122 -8.06 8.09 -8.43
N LEU A 123 -7.65 7.25 -9.37
CA LEU A 123 -6.49 6.37 -9.21
C LEU A 123 -5.17 7.15 -9.00
N LEU A 124 -4.92 8.17 -9.83
CA LEU A 124 -3.69 8.96 -9.76
C LEU A 124 -3.59 9.82 -8.49
N THR A 125 -4.72 10.20 -7.88
CA THR A 125 -4.73 11.02 -6.66
C THR A 125 -4.43 10.24 -5.38
N LEU A 126 -4.59 8.91 -5.37
CA LEU A 126 -4.42 8.10 -4.15
C LEU A 126 -3.01 8.18 -3.58
N THR A 127 -1.97 8.15 -4.42
CA THR A 127 -0.58 8.19 -3.96
C THR A 127 -0.19 9.57 -3.40
N PRO A 128 -0.43 10.69 -4.12
CA PRO A 128 -0.27 12.04 -3.56
C PRO A 128 -1.07 12.28 -2.28
N LEU A 129 -2.30 11.76 -2.19
CA LEU A 129 -3.11 11.87 -0.99
C LEU A 129 -2.46 11.17 0.20
N CYS A 130 -1.97 9.94 0.00
CA CYS A 130 -1.20 9.23 1.03
C CYS A 130 0.07 10.02 1.41
N ALA A 131 0.74 10.63 0.43
CA ALA A 131 1.98 11.39 0.63
C ALA A 131 1.78 12.65 1.49
N VAL A 132 0.63 13.33 1.38
CA VAL A 132 0.35 14.51 2.19
C VAL A 132 -0.30 14.18 3.53
N ILE A 133 -0.89 12.99 3.67
CA ILE A 133 -1.42 12.49 4.96
C ILE A 133 -0.29 12.02 5.88
N ALA A 134 0.74 11.35 5.35
CA ALA A 134 1.82 10.78 6.15
C ALA A 134 2.51 11.79 7.11
N PRO A 135 2.86 13.02 6.68
CA PRO A 135 3.46 14.03 7.55
C PRO A 135 2.60 14.39 8.77
N TRP A 136 1.27 14.31 8.68
CA TRP A 136 0.38 14.55 9.83
C TRP A 136 0.51 13.46 10.89
N PHE A 137 0.56 12.20 10.45
CA PHE A 137 0.77 11.08 11.36
C PHE A 137 2.18 11.08 11.91
N LEU A 138 3.20 11.44 11.11
CA LEU A 138 4.56 11.65 11.59
C LEU A 138 4.63 12.73 12.66
N TYR A 139 4.06 13.92 12.43
CA TYR A 139 3.95 14.97 13.46
C TYR A 139 3.32 14.39 14.73
N GLY A 140 2.24 13.62 14.59
CA GLY A 140 1.56 12.95 15.69
C GLY A 140 2.44 11.97 16.46
N VAL A 141 3.26 11.17 15.78
CA VAL A 141 4.20 10.23 16.40
C VAL A 141 5.31 10.99 17.12
N ILE A 142 6.05 11.84 16.39
CA ILE A 142 7.24 12.52 16.89
C ILE A 142 6.91 13.45 18.06
N ARG A 143 5.79 14.19 18.00
CA ARG A 143 5.43 15.12 19.08
C ARG A 143 5.17 14.44 20.43
N ARG A 144 4.81 13.15 20.41
CA ARG A 144 4.57 12.36 21.63
C ARG A 144 5.84 11.81 22.24
N ILE A 145 6.91 11.71 21.46
CA ILE A 145 8.19 11.18 21.90
C ILE A 145 9.13 12.32 22.28
N TRP A 146 9.21 13.35 21.43
CA TRP A 146 10.21 14.42 21.53
C TRP A 146 9.62 15.83 21.66
N GLY A 147 8.29 15.95 21.73
CA GLY A 147 7.61 17.23 21.91
C GLY A 147 7.28 17.97 20.61
N GLU A 148 6.51 19.05 20.75
CA GLU A 148 5.80 19.69 19.64
C GLU A 148 6.72 20.29 18.56
N HIS A 149 7.79 20.99 18.96
CA HIS A 149 8.70 21.64 18.02
C HIS A 149 9.39 20.65 17.09
N ILE A 150 9.94 19.56 17.65
CA ILE A 150 10.60 18.50 16.86
C ILE A 150 9.58 17.80 15.96
N GLY A 151 8.35 17.59 16.44
CA GLY A 151 7.27 17.04 15.63
C GLY A 151 6.93 17.90 14.41
N ILE A 152 6.83 19.22 14.59
CA ILE A 152 6.54 20.15 13.50
C ILE A 152 7.66 20.14 12.47
N MET A 153 8.91 20.28 12.93
CA MET A 153 10.07 20.27 12.05
C MET A 153 10.14 18.97 11.24
N SER A 154 9.94 17.82 11.89
CA SER A 154 9.97 16.51 11.22
C SER A 154 8.91 16.41 10.12
N ALA A 155 7.69 16.89 10.36
CA ALA A 155 6.64 16.86 9.36
C ALA A 155 6.92 17.79 8.17
N ILE A 156 7.45 19.00 8.42
CA ILE A 156 7.85 19.92 7.35
C ILE A 156 8.98 19.33 6.50
N LEU A 157 10.00 18.77 7.16
CA LEU A 157 11.17 18.21 6.48
C LEU A 157 10.80 17.07 5.54
N VAL A 158 9.78 16.26 5.86
CA VAL A 158 9.33 15.18 4.97
C VAL A 158 8.76 15.71 3.65
N TYR A 159 8.02 16.83 3.67
CA TYR A 159 7.46 17.38 2.41
C TYR A 159 8.54 17.70 1.38
N ILE A 160 9.69 18.21 1.85
CA ILE A 160 10.81 18.63 1.01
C ILE A 160 11.92 17.57 0.89
N LEU A 161 11.78 16.42 1.55
CA LEU A 161 12.79 15.37 1.51
C LEU A 161 12.86 14.81 0.08
N PRO A 162 14.01 14.85 -0.62
CA PRO A 162 14.08 14.47 -2.03
C PRO A 162 13.59 13.06 -2.31
N GLY A 163 13.90 12.10 -1.42
CA GLY A 163 13.39 10.73 -1.52
C GLY A 163 11.87 10.65 -1.39
N TRP A 164 11.28 11.40 -0.45
CA TRP A 164 9.83 11.45 -0.29
C TRP A 164 9.17 12.06 -1.52
N TRP A 165 9.72 13.17 -2.02
CA TRP A 165 9.20 13.83 -3.22
C TRP A 165 9.25 12.90 -4.43
N TYR A 166 10.37 12.20 -4.65
CA TYR A 166 10.51 11.23 -5.73
C TYR A 166 9.42 10.15 -5.67
N TYR A 167 9.21 9.51 -4.51
CA TYR A 167 8.21 8.45 -4.38
C TYR A 167 6.76 9.00 -4.37
N ALA A 168 6.55 10.22 -3.88
CA ALA A 168 5.24 10.88 -3.87
C ALA A 168 4.75 11.25 -5.27
N SER A 169 5.67 11.49 -6.21
CA SER A 169 5.39 11.74 -7.62
C SER A 169 5.49 10.47 -8.49
N ARG A 170 5.40 9.29 -7.90
CA ARG A 170 5.36 8.00 -8.61
C ARG A 170 4.09 7.24 -8.22
N PRO A 171 2.96 7.47 -8.92
CA PRO A 171 1.70 6.86 -8.54
C PRO A 171 1.76 5.34 -8.65
N LEU A 172 0.98 4.64 -7.84
CA LEU A 172 0.85 3.16 -7.86
C LEU A 172 2.09 2.41 -7.39
N GLN A 173 3.11 3.09 -6.89
CA GLN A 173 4.17 2.43 -6.14
C GLN A 173 3.73 2.12 -4.70
N HIS A 174 4.26 1.03 -4.16
CA HIS A 174 3.98 0.59 -2.79
C HIS A 174 4.56 1.49 -1.69
N THR A 175 5.62 2.25 -1.98
CA THR A 175 6.45 2.91 -0.94
C THR A 175 5.67 3.92 -0.11
N ILE A 176 4.96 4.85 -0.75
CA ILE A 176 4.23 5.90 -0.02
C ILE A 176 3.09 5.30 0.78
N LEU A 177 2.29 4.42 0.17
CA LEU A 177 1.19 3.75 0.87
C LEU A 177 1.68 2.96 2.08
N PHE A 178 2.77 2.20 1.92
CA PHE A 178 3.43 1.46 3.01
C PHE A 178 3.80 2.37 4.17
N VAL A 179 4.54 3.46 3.91
CA VAL A 179 5.00 4.38 4.97
C VAL A 179 3.81 5.07 5.64
N THR A 180 2.81 5.51 4.87
CA THR A 180 1.62 6.16 5.43
C THR A 180 0.85 5.22 6.35
N LEU A 181 0.61 3.97 5.96
CA LEU A 181 -0.06 2.97 6.79
C LEU A 181 0.74 2.63 8.05
N LEU A 182 2.06 2.50 7.92
CA LEU A 182 2.95 2.26 9.05
C LEU A 182 2.93 3.42 10.06
N LEU A 183 2.91 4.67 9.58
CA LEU A 183 2.78 5.86 10.43
C LEU A 183 1.40 5.96 11.08
N ILE A 184 0.32 5.60 10.38
CA ILE A 184 -1.03 5.51 10.97
C ILE A 184 -1.05 4.48 12.10
N GLY A 185 -0.50 3.28 11.85
CA GLY A 185 -0.41 2.22 12.85
C GLY A 185 0.44 2.62 14.06
N SER A 186 1.60 3.23 13.81
CA SER A 186 2.50 3.75 14.87
C SER A 186 1.86 4.86 15.69
N TYR A 187 1.13 5.77 15.04
CA TYR A 187 0.37 6.81 15.71
C TYR A 187 -0.71 6.23 16.61
N ALA A 188 -1.48 5.24 16.12
CA ALA A 188 -2.50 4.56 16.90
C ALA A 188 -1.89 3.81 18.11
N ALA A 189 -0.76 3.13 17.89
CA ALA A 189 -0.01 2.46 18.95
C ALA A 189 0.44 3.43 20.05
N LEU A 190 0.91 4.63 19.70
CA LEU A 190 1.26 5.64 20.71
C LEU A 190 0.03 6.26 21.38
N LYS A 191 -1.07 6.42 20.64
CA LYS A 191 -2.33 6.99 21.13
C LYS A 191 -3.00 6.13 22.19
N MET A 192 -2.74 4.83 22.23
CA MET A 192 -3.32 3.92 23.22
C MET A 192 -3.01 4.35 24.67
N LYS A 193 -1.87 5.01 24.91
CA LYS A 193 -1.46 5.50 26.24
C LYS A 193 -2.38 6.57 26.81
N GLU A 194 -3.07 7.28 25.93
CA GLU A 194 -4.02 8.33 26.32
C GLU A 194 -5.44 7.75 26.56
N ALA A 195 -5.63 6.44 26.38
CA ALA A 195 -6.95 5.80 26.46
C ALA A 195 -7.26 5.27 27.86
N VAL A 196 -8.17 5.95 28.55
CA VAL A 196 -8.66 5.54 29.88
C VAL A 196 -9.73 4.44 29.79
N LYS A 197 -10.65 4.55 28.81
CA LYS A 197 -11.76 3.59 28.64
C LYS A 197 -11.29 2.34 27.88
N GLU A 198 -11.74 1.17 28.32
CA GLU A 198 -11.47 -0.12 27.66
C GLU A 198 -11.83 -0.08 26.17
N THR A 199 -13.02 0.42 25.81
CA THR A 199 -13.45 0.51 24.42
C THR A 199 -12.47 1.28 23.56
N LYS A 200 -11.94 2.41 24.06
CA LYS A 200 -10.91 3.18 23.36
C LYS A 200 -9.58 2.44 23.26
N GLN A 201 -9.19 1.67 24.28
CA GLN A 201 -7.98 0.84 24.22
C GLN A 201 -8.10 -0.23 23.13
N ILE A 202 -9.25 -0.89 23.02
CA ILE A 202 -9.52 -1.86 21.95
C ILE A 202 -9.47 -1.16 20.59
N THR A 203 -10.12 0.00 20.43
CA THR A 203 -10.11 0.74 19.15
C THR A 203 -8.69 1.15 18.74
N TRP A 204 -7.87 1.68 19.65
CA TRP A 204 -6.49 2.05 19.32
C TRP A 204 -5.61 0.83 19.04
N GLY A 205 -5.79 -0.26 19.79
CA GLY A 205 -5.14 -1.55 19.49
C GLY A 205 -5.51 -2.04 18.10
N LEU A 206 -6.80 -2.04 17.75
CA LEU A 206 -7.32 -2.43 16.45
C LEU A 206 -6.75 -1.58 15.32
N LEU A 207 -6.76 -0.25 15.47
CA LEU A 207 -6.20 0.66 14.46
C LEU A 207 -4.68 0.49 14.31
N ALA A 208 -3.95 0.22 15.40
CA ALA A 208 -2.53 -0.09 15.36
C ALA A 208 -2.26 -1.39 14.59
N GLY A 209 -2.98 -2.45 14.94
CA GLY A 209 -2.91 -3.75 14.28
C GLY A 209 -3.25 -3.65 12.80
N LEU A 210 -4.36 -3.00 12.44
CA LEU A 210 -4.78 -2.76 11.06
C LEU A 210 -3.74 -1.96 10.28
N GLY A 211 -3.25 -0.83 10.82
CA GLY A 211 -2.28 0.00 10.11
C GLY A 211 -0.95 -0.71 9.83
N ILE A 212 -0.39 -1.40 10.83
CA ILE A 212 0.87 -2.14 10.68
C ILE A 212 0.70 -3.35 9.75
N SER A 213 -0.36 -4.14 9.93
CA SER A 213 -0.60 -5.30 9.08
C SER A 213 -0.99 -4.92 7.65
N LEU A 214 -1.72 -3.82 7.42
CA LEU A 214 -1.97 -3.28 6.07
C LEU A 214 -0.68 -2.80 5.41
N ALA A 215 0.25 -2.19 6.16
CA ALA A 215 1.56 -1.84 5.63
C ALA A 215 2.29 -3.12 5.16
N LEU A 216 2.32 -4.16 6.00
CA LEU A 216 2.91 -5.45 5.63
C LEU A 216 2.16 -6.16 4.50
N PHE A 217 0.85 -5.98 4.35
CA PHE A 217 0.09 -6.48 3.22
C PHE A 217 0.53 -5.82 1.90
N VAL A 218 0.83 -4.52 1.94
CA VAL A 218 1.34 -3.76 0.79
C VAL A 218 2.80 -4.14 0.46
N ARG A 219 3.64 -4.37 1.47
CA ARG A 219 5.02 -4.86 1.31
C ARG A 219 5.40 -5.91 2.36
N PRO A 220 5.12 -7.20 2.10
CA PRO A 220 5.51 -8.30 2.97
C PRO A 220 7.01 -8.43 3.19
N SER A 221 7.84 -7.99 2.22
CA SER A 221 9.31 -7.99 2.33
C SER A 221 9.84 -7.21 3.55
N GLU A 222 9.07 -6.24 4.05
CA GLU A 222 9.47 -5.38 5.16
C GLU A 222 9.19 -6.02 6.54
N VAL A 223 8.64 -7.25 6.58
CA VAL A 223 8.20 -7.92 7.81
C VAL A 223 9.30 -8.05 8.86
N LEU A 224 10.56 -8.27 8.45
CA LEU A 224 11.66 -8.52 9.37
C LEU A 224 11.92 -7.31 10.27
N TRP A 225 12.13 -6.14 9.68
CA TRP A 225 12.45 -4.94 10.47
C TRP A 225 11.21 -4.32 11.10
N VAL A 226 10.03 -4.40 10.45
CA VAL A 226 8.78 -3.91 11.05
C VAL A 226 8.44 -4.71 12.30
N SER A 227 8.59 -6.04 12.25
CA SER A 227 8.39 -6.91 13.42
C SER A 227 9.38 -6.59 14.52
N ALA A 228 10.65 -6.36 14.19
CA ALA A 228 11.66 -5.97 15.18
C ALA A 228 11.31 -4.65 15.89
N ILE A 229 10.87 -3.63 15.15
CA ILE A 229 10.42 -2.35 15.72
C ILE A 229 9.16 -2.54 16.56
N ALA A 230 8.18 -3.32 16.08
CA ALA A 230 6.95 -3.59 16.82
C ALA A 230 7.21 -4.33 18.13
N LEU A 231 8.11 -5.33 18.13
CA LEU A 231 8.55 -6.03 19.33
C LEU A 231 9.29 -5.09 20.29
N GLY A 232 10.23 -4.29 19.78
CA GLY A 232 10.92 -3.28 20.58
C GLY A 232 9.95 -2.30 21.25
N PHE A 233 8.94 -1.84 20.51
CA PHE A 233 7.88 -0.98 21.03
C PHE A 233 7.09 -1.64 22.16
N LEU A 234 6.67 -2.90 21.98
CA LEU A 234 5.94 -3.67 23.00
C LEU A 234 6.79 -3.89 24.25
N LEU A 235 8.10 -4.14 24.10
CA LEU A 235 9.02 -4.33 25.22
C LEU A 235 9.23 -3.03 26.02
N ILE A 236 9.44 -1.90 25.33
CA ILE A 236 9.63 -0.58 25.95
C ILE A 236 8.34 -0.12 26.66
N HIS A 237 7.18 -0.36 26.05
CA HIS A 237 5.89 0.10 26.56
C HIS A 237 5.06 -0.98 27.24
N LYS A 238 5.68 -2.07 27.70
CA LYS A 238 4.99 -3.22 28.32
C LYS A 238 4.08 -2.86 29.49
N LYS A 239 4.36 -1.75 30.20
CA LYS A 239 3.53 -1.25 31.32
C LYS A 239 2.28 -0.52 30.86
N ASP A 240 2.32 0.07 29.67
CA ASP A 240 1.22 0.82 29.07
C ASP A 240 0.30 -0.08 28.23
N VAL A 241 0.82 -1.21 27.73
CA VAL A 241 0.08 -2.14 26.88
C VAL A 241 -0.83 -3.03 27.73
N THR A 242 -2.14 -2.76 27.68
CA THR A 242 -3.15 -3.58 28.37
C THR A 242 -3.57 -4.78 27.52
N LYS A 243 -4.18 -5.79 28.16
CA LYS A 243 -4.78 -6.94 27.45
C LYS A 243 -5.81 -6.52 26.39
N HIS A 244 -6.49 -5.39 26.57
CA HIS A 244 -7.51 -4.89 25.65
C HIS A 244 -6.88 -4.31 24.38
N VAL A 245 -5.75 -3.61 24.53
CA VAL A 245 -4.93 -3.18 23.37
C VAL A 245 -4.45 -4.40 22.59
N ILE A 246 -3.91 -5.42 23.27
CA ILE A 246 -3.41 -6.64 22.62
C ILE A 246 -4.54 -7.35 21.85
N ARG A 247 -5.72 -7.52 22.46
CA ARG A 247 -6.90 -8.10 21.80
C ARG A 247 -7.30 -7.32 20.54
N GLY A 248 -7.36 -5.99 20.63
CA GLY A 248 -7.64 -5.14 19.48
C GLY A 248 -6.58 -5.31 18.39
N GLY A 249 -5.30 -5.29 18.75
CA GLY A 249 -4.18 -5.45 17.83
C GLY A 249 -4.20 -6.79 17.11
N ILE A 250 -4.40 -7.89 17.84
CA ILE A 250 -4.53 -9.24 17.27
C ILE A 250 -5.72 -9.31 16.32
N LEU A 251 -6.88 -8.74 16.68
CA LEU A 251 -8.05 -8.70 15.80
C LEU A 251 -7.72 -7.97 14.48
N GLY A 252 -7.04 -6.82 14.55
CA GLY A 252 -6.61 -6.08 13.36
C GLY A 252 -5.66 -6.88 12.48
N ILE A 253 -4.68 -7.55 13.08
CA ILE A 253 -3.73 -8.40 12.36
C ILE A 253 -4.45 -9.58 11.68
N ILE A 254 -5.37 -10.25 12.38
CA ILE A 254 -6.12 -11.39 11.83
C ILE A 254 -6.95 -10.95 10.62
N LEU A 255 -7.64 -9.81 10.69
CA LEU A 255 -8.45 -9.32 9.58
C LEU A 255 -7.63 -9.12 8.30
N ILE A 256 -6.42 -8.57 8.43
CA ILE A 256 -5.55 -8.35 7.28
C ILE A 256 -4.81 -9.61 6.86
N ALA A 257 -4.47 -10.51 7.78
CA ALA A 257 -3.92 -11.81 7.44
C ALA A 257 -4.91 -12.63 6.60
N LEU A 258 -6.20 -12.61 6.96
CA LEU A 258 -7.25 -13.23 6.15
C LEU A 258 -7.29 -12.62 4.76
N LEU A 259 -7.31 -11.28 4.64
CA LEU A 259 -7.27 -10.59 3.34
C LEU A 259 -6.03 -10.98 2.52
N PHE A 260 -4.86 -11.08 3.16
CA PHE A 260 -3.62 -11.51 2.51
C PHE A 260 -3.75 -12.93 1.96
N PHE A 261 -4.12 -13.90 2.78
CA PHE A 261 -4.21 -15.30 2.35
C PHE A 261 -5.30 -15.54 1.31
N PHE A 262 -6.46 -14.87 1.42
CA PHE A 262 -7.48 -14.91 0.36
C PHE A 262 -7.00 -14.26 -0.93
N GLY A 263 -6.25 -13.16 -0.83
CA GLY A 263 -5.58 -12.55 -1.97
C GLY A 263 -4.60 -13.52 -2.64
N GLN A 264 -3.74 -14.17 -1.86
CA GLN A 264 -2.77 -15.15 -2.38
C GLN A 264 -3.46 -16.31 -3.10
N LEU A 265 -4.46 -16.91 -2.47
CA LEU A 265 -5.25 -17.98 -3.08
C LEU A 265 -5.90 -17.52 -4.39
N SER A 266 -6.39 -16.29 -4.43
CA SER A 266 -7.09 -15.77 -5.60
C SER A 266 -6.17 -15.41 -6.77
N TYR A 267 -4.95 -14.91 -6.52
CA TYR A 267 -4.03 -14.50 -7.59
C TYR A 267 -3.13 -15.67 -8.03
N TYR A 268 -2.73 -16.51 -7.09
CA TYR A 268 -1.68 -17.50 -7.30
C TYR A 268 -2.17 -18.95 -7.14
N GLY A 269 -3.43 -19.17 -6.77
CA GLY A 269 -3.99 -20.52 -6.55
C GLY A 269 -3.50 -21.21 -5.27
N HIS A 270 -2.61 -20.58 -4.50
CA HIS A 270 -2.02 -21.16 -3.29
C HIS A 270 -1.84 -20.11 -2.18
N VAL A 271 -2.00 -20.51 -0.92
CA VAL A 271 -1.94 -19.63 0.27
C VAL A 271 -0.55 -19.04 0.49
N PHE A 272 0.49 -19.79 0.10
CA PHE A 272 1.90 -19.37 0.11
C PHE A 272 2.45 -19.17 -1.30
N GLY A 273 1.58 -18.94 -2.28
CA GLY A 273 2.00 -18.63 -3.64
C GLY A 273 2.72 -17.29 -3.72
N THR A 274 3.65 -17.17 -4.67
CA THR A 274 4.32 -15.91 -4.95
C THR A 274 4.66 -15.83 -6.43
N GLY A 275 4.64 -14.62 -7.00
CA GLY A 275 5.13 -14.40 -8.36
C GLY A 275 6.66 -14.41 -8.46
N TYR A 276 7.38 -14.27 -7.35
CA TYR A 276 8.85 -14.25 -7.35
C TYR A 276 9.49 -15.63 -7.52
N ALA A 277 8.74 -16.70 -7.25
CA ALA A 277 9.17 -18.06 -7.50
C ALA A 277 8.75 -18.45 -8.93
N PRO A 278 9.61 -19.16 -9.68
CA PRO A 278 9.27 -19.59 -11.02
C PRO A 278 7.99 -20.45 -10.98
N PRO A 279 7.05 -20.25 -11.92
CA PRO A 279 5.86 -21.07 -11.99
C PRO A 279 6.23 -22.54 -12.25
N THR A 280 5.48 -23.44 -11.65
CA THR A 280 5.64 -24.89 -11.83
C THR A 280 5.29 -25.30 -13.26
N SER A 281 5.77 -26.47 -13.70
CA SER A 281 5.43 -27.05 -15.02
C SER A 281 3.93 -27.32 -15.24
N ILE A 282 3.14 -27.31 -14.17
CA ILE A 282 1.68 -27.48 -14.19
C ILE A 282 0.95 -26.11 -14.27
N GLY A 283 1.71 -25.01 -14.39
CA GLY A 283 1.17 -23.65 -14.49
C GLY A 283 0.71 -23.05 -13.17
N SER A 284 0.94 -23.71 -12.03
CA SER A 284 0.69 -23.12 -10.70
C SER A 284 1.84 -22.21 -10.28
N ALA A 285 1.56 -21.14 -9.53
CA ALA A 285 2.58 -20.25 -9.00
C ALA A 285 3.59 -21.00 -8.12
N GLY A 286 4.85 -20.58 -8.15
CA GLY A 286 5.86 -21.10 -7.24
C GLY A 286 5.55 -20.73 -5.78
N GLN A 287 6.08 -21.51 -4.84
CA GLN A 287 5.86 -21.31 -3.42
C GLN A 287 6.96 -20.44 -2.80
N ILE A 288 6.63 -19.68 -1.75
CA ILE A 288 7.59 -18.84 -1.01
C ILE A 288 8.76 -19.65 -0.41
N THR A 289 8.56 -20.96 -0.19
CA THR A 289 9.59 -21.87 0.32
C THR A 289 10.50 -22.46 -0.76
N GLU A 290 10.11 -22.34 -2.03
CA GLU A 290 10.94 -22.76 -3.15
C GLU A 290 11.99 -21.66 -3.37
N GLY A 291 13.28 -22.01 -3.28
CA GLY A 291 14.35 -21.04 -3.52
C GLY A 291 14.28 -20.46 -4.95
N LEU A 292 15.10 -19.44 -5.22
CA LEU A 292 15.25 -18.86 -6.57
C LEU A 292 15.59 -19.91 -7.65
N PHE A 293 16.14 -21.04 -7.22
CA PHE A 293 16.34 -22.23 -8.03
C PHE A 293 15.37 -23.28 -7.46
N GLY A 294 14.21 -23.46 -8.12
CA GLY A 294 13.29 -24.52 -7.78
C GLY A 294 14.00 -25.88 -7.75
N ASN A 295 13.48 -26.83 -6.97
CA ASN A 295 14.07 -28.17 -6.84
C ASN A 295 14.18 -28.95 -8.16
N ASP A 296 13.51 -28.48 -9.22
CA ASP A 296 13.63 -29.02 -10.56
C ASP A 296 14.40 -28.04 -11.43
N SER A 297 15.66 -28.35 -11.67
CA SER A 297 16.49 -27.76 -12.71
C SER A 297 15.76 -27.80 -14.05
N ILE A 298 15.17 -26.68 -14.45
CA ILE A 298 14.75 -26.41 -15.83
C ILE A 298 16.02 -26.16 -16.65
N ILE A 299 16.81 -27.21 -16.86
CA ILE A 299 17.73 -27.35 -17.98
C ILE A 299 17.48 -28.75 -18.54
N LYS A 300 16.51 -28.86 -19.44
CA LYS A 300 16.51 -29.84 -20.52
C LYS A 300 16.06 -29.15 -21.78
#